data_AF-A0A954ZRT7-F1
#
_entry.id   AF-A0A954ZRT7-F1
#
_cell.length_a   1.000
_cell.length_b   1.000
_cell.length_c   1.000
_cell.angle_alpha   90.00
_cell.angle_beta   90.00
_cell.angle_gamma   90.00
#
_symmetry.space_group_name_H-M   'P 1'
#
loop_
_entity.id
_entity.type
_entity.pdbx_description
1 polymer ?
#
loop_
_entity_poly.entity_id
_entity_poly.type
_entity_poly.pdbx_seq_one_letter_code
_entity_poly.pdbx_strand_id
1 'polypeptide(L)'
;MLLTGVVLAGVIVSPAMAADSYTMAQVVDTNDVQSRSVSDVLHTMKEWKLLTLGVSMLLVIMLLFAGGLLKPGGFKKAGLRDVSLLPSVVWVFSALVVMLAAMSAPTLISKIQWIQDQEYTELQMQAINAVGFYLFGILAGIGMLFVLKRSTMENKECKAGLGLSILDFPVGLGCFMLAFPFIELMSMLGVFAYTQTQGTPPAGMAHPTLEMLTNEPSNPWIWAIVGGAVIGAPFVEELIYRVFIQGAMLKWLKSPWLSIVFTSIIFAAMHRAGPVETRVPYHALLPIFAVGMTCGIAYERTRRVGVPIMMHICFNALNVLLALLVSADASQTGV
;
A
#
# COMPACT_ATOMS: atom_id res chain seq x y z
N MET A 1 -37.98 23.03 15.83
CA MET A 1 -37.44 22.05 16.78
C MET A 1 -37.74 20.66 16.22
N LEU A 2 -36.69 19.97 15.79
CA LEU A 2 -36.54 18.55 15.39
C LEU A 2 -37.76 17.76 14.86
N LEU A 3 -37.69 17.47 13.56
CA LEU A 3 -38.38 16.38 12.87
C LEU A 3 -37.71 15.03 13.17
N THR A 4 -38.52 14.01 13.47
CA THR A 4 -38.24 12.60 13.18
C THR A 4 -39.51 11.95 12.64
N GLY A 5 -39.65 11.95 11.31
CA GLY A 5 -40.68 11.20 10.59
C GLY A 5 -40.14 9.84 10.18
N VAL A 6 -40.57 8.80 10.88
CA VAL A 6 -40.52 7.41 10.42
C VAL A 6 -41.90 7.13 9.83
N VAL A 7 -41.97 6.90 8.52
CA VAL A 7 -43.17 6.35 7.87
C VAL A 7 -42.82 4.94 7.41
N LEU A 8 -43.29 3.96 8.18
CA LEU A 8 -43.43 2.57 7.73
C LEU A 8 -44.41 2.56 6.55
N ALA A 9 -43.93 2.15 5.38
CA ALA A 9 -44.80 1.78 4.27
C ALA A 9 -45.37 0.38 4.55
N GLY A 10 -46.57 0.34 5.13
CA GLY A 10 -47.38 -0.87 5.21
C GLY A 10 -47.92 -1.24 3.83
N VAL A 11 -47.47 -2.35 3.28
CA VAL A 11 -48.13 -3.01 2.15
C VAL A 11 -49.33 -3.76 2.71
N ILE A 12 -50.53 -3.33 2.35
CA ILE A 12 -51.78 -4.06 2.60
C ILE A 12 -51.73 -5.32 1.74
N VAL A 13 -51.53 -6.48 2.37
CA VAL A 13 -51.65 -7.78 1.71
C VAL A 13 -53.10 -8.25 1.88
N SER A 14 -53.86 -8.29 0.78
CA SER A 14 -55.17 -8.96 0.74
C SER A 14 -54.99 -10.47 1.02
N PRO A 15 -55.87 -11.14 1.80
CA PRO A 15 -55.68 -12.55 2.19
C PRO A 15 -55.85 -13.58 1.07
N ALA A 16 -56.01 -13.16 -0.18
CA ALA A 16 -56.41 -14.02 -1.30
C ALA A 16 -55.27 -14.41 -2.26
N MET A 17 -54.01 -14.03 -1.99
CA MET A 17 -52.87 -14.37 -2.87
C MET A 17 -51.72 -15.12 -2.17
N ALA A 18 -51.97 -15.67 -0.99
CA ALA A 18 -50.98 -16.46 -0.22
C ALA A 18 -50.97 -17.94 -0.65
N ALA A 19 -50.81 -18.22 -1.95
CA ALA A 19 -50.71 -19.60 -2.43
C ALA A 19 -49.42 -19.91 -3.21
N ASP A 20 -48.70 -18.94 -3.80
CA ASP A 20 -47.48 -19.23 -4.57
C ASP A 20 -46.45 -18.09 -4.52
N SER A 21 -46.10 -17.61 -3.33
CA SER A 21 -44.97 -16.68 -3.18
C SER A 21 -43.71 -17.43 -2.77
N TYR A 22 -42.99 -18.00 -3.75
CA TYR A 22 -41.59 -18.36 -3.54
C TYR A 22 -40.82 -17.10 -3.17
N THR A 23 -40.26 -17.07 -1.96
CA THR A 23 -39.35 -15.99 -1.59
C THR A 23 -38.10 -16.11 -2.46
N MET A 24 -37.52 -15.01 -2.94
CA MET A 24 -36.26 -15.04 -3.74
C MET A 24 -35.11 -15.79 -3.04
N ALA A 25 -35.21 -16.03 -1.73
CA ALA A 25 -34.30 -16.84 -0.94
C ALA A 25 -34.41 -18.36 -1.20
N GLN A 26 -35.53 -18.85 -1.75
CA GLN A 26 -35.76 -20.28 -2.04
C GLN A 26 -35.37 -20.70 -3.46
N VAL A 27 -35.01 -19.74 -4.34
CA VAL A 27 -34.69 -19.99 -5.76
C VAL A 27 -33.18 -20.15 -6.00
N VAL A 28 -32.34 -19.81 -5.02
CA VAL A 28 -30.89 -19.97 -5.14
C VAL A 28 -30.47 -21.27 -4.45
N ASP A 29 -30.24 -22.32 -5.23
CA ASP A 29 -29.59 -23.54 -4.75
C ASP A 29 -28.15 -23.22 -4.35
N THR A 30 -27.89 -23.13 -3.05
CA THR A 30 -26.56 -22.84 -2.49
C THR A 30 -25.75 -24.10 -2.20
N ASN A 31 -26.27 -25.30 -2.46
CA ASN A 31 -25.56 -26.55 -2.16
C ASN A 31 -24.22 -26.63 -2.91
N ASP A 32 -24.19 -26.12 -4.15
CA ASP A 32 -22.99 -26.00 -4.98
C ASP A 32 -22.00 -24.93 -4.51
N VAL A 33 -22.42 -23.97 -3.68
CA VAL A 33 -21.55 -22.94 -3.11
C VAL A 33 -20.95 -23.41 -1.79
N GLN A 34 -21.70 -24.20 -1.01
CA GLN A 34 -21.22 -24.79 0.25
C GLN A 34 -20.22 -25.92 0.05
N SER A 35 -20.19 -26.55 -1.13
CA SER A 35 -19.26 -27.64 -1.48
C SER A 35 -17.91 -27.19 -2.03
N ARG A 36 -17.75 -25.90 -2.36
CA ARG A 36 -16.50 -25.38 -2.93
C ARG A 36 -15.45 -25.14 -1.85
N SER A 37 -14.28 -25.73 -2.05
CA SER A 37 -13.09 -25.48 -1.26
C SER A 37 -12.41 -24.15 -1.65
N VAL A 38 -11.52 -23.64 -0.78
CA VAL A 38 -10.68 -22.47 -1.09
C VAL A 38 -9.81 -22.73 -2.34
N SER A 39 -9.34 -23.96 -2.52
CA SER A 39 -8.59 -24.38 -3.70
C SER A 39 -9.40 -24.28 -5.00
N ASP A 40 -10.70 -24.61 -4.98
CA ASP A 40 -11.57 -24.50 -6.17
C ASP A 40 -11.75 -23.03 -6.59
N VAL A 41 -11.87 -22.14 -5.61
CA VAL A 41 -11.92 -20.69 -5.83
C VAL A 41 -10.60 -20.20 -6.43
N LEU A 42 -9.46 -20.61 -5.87
CA LEU A 42 -8.14 -20.23 -6.38
C LEU A 42 -7.88 -20.75 -7.80
N HIS A 43 -8.31 -21.97 -8.11
CA HIS A 43 -8.21 -22.53 -9.47
C HIS A 43 -9.04 -21.71 -10.47
N THR A 44 -10.30 -21.44 -10.15
CA THR A 44 -11.18 -20.61 -10.97
C THR A 44 -10.59 -19.22 -11.16
N MET A 45 -10.04 -18.61 -10.11
CA MET A 45 -9.37 -17.30 -10.21
C MET A 45 -8.16 -17.34 -11.13
N LYS A 46 -7.36 -18.41 -11.13
CA LYS A 46 -6.20 -18.57 -12.02
C LYS A 46 -6.63 -18.66 -13.48
N GLU A 47 -7.67 -19.44 -13.79
CA GLU A 47 -8.20 -19.58 -15.16
C GLU A 47 -8.67 -18.25 -15.75
N TRP A 48 -9.44 -17.48 -14.97
CA TRP A 48 -10.03 -16.22 -15.42
C TRP A 48 -9.14 -15.01 -15.18
N LYS A 49 -7.93 -15.20 -14.65
CA LYS A 49 -7.03 -14.11 -14.22
C LYS A 49 -6.74 -13.12 -15.34
N LEU A 50 -6.32 -13.62 -16.51
CA LEU A 50 -5.96 -12.75 -17.64
C LEU A 50 -7.15 -11.95 -18.17
N LEU A 51 -8.33 -12.58 -18.26
CA LEU A 51 -9.53 -11.91 -18.75
C LEU A 51 -10.00 -10.84 -17.75
N THR A 52 -10.12 -11.20 -16.47
CA THR A 52 -10.55 -10.29 -15.41
C THR A 52 -9.58 -9.12 -15.24
N LEU A 53 -8.28 -9.37 -15.35
CA LEU A 53 -7.25 -8.33 -15.35
C LEU A 53 -7.37 -7.41 -16.57
N GLY A 54 -7.55 -7.98 -17.77
CA GLY A 54 -7.73 -7.19 -19.00
C GLY A 54 -8.96 -6.29 -18.94
N VAL A 55 -10.11 -6.82 -18.52
CA VAL A 55 -11.36 -6.06 -18.37
C VAL A 55 -11.23 -4.97 -17.30
N SER A 56 -10.71 -5.32 -16.11
CA SER A 56 -10.53 -4.34 -15.03
C SER A 56 -9.54 -3.24 -15.39
N MET A 57 -8.43 -3.56 -16.07
CA MET A 57 -7.48 -2.55 -16.55
C MET A 57 -8.11 -1.60 -17.58
N LEU A 58 -8.89 -2.12 -18.53
CA LEU A 58 -9.63 -1.28 -19.49
C LEU A 58 -10.63 -0.36 -18.78
N LEU A 59 -11.38 -0.87 -17.81
CA LEU A 59 -12.29 -0.08 -17.00
C LEU A 59 -11.57 1.04 -16.23
N VAL A 60 -10.44 0.72 -15.60
CA VAL A 60 -9.61 1.72 -14.90
C VAL A 60 -9.11 2.79 -15.86
N ILE A 61 -8.55 2.40 -17.02
CA ILE A 61 -8.09 3.37 -18.03
C ILE A 61 -9.24 4.28 -18.46
N MET A 62 -10.41 3.71 -18.76
CA MET A 62 -11.61 4.49 -19.15
C MET A 62 -12.01 5.48 -18.04
N LEU A 63 -12.05 5.03 -16.78
CA LEU A 63 -12.36 5.90 -15.63
C LEU A 63 -11.34 7.03 -15.47
N LEU A 64 -10.03 6.75 -15.61
CA LEU A 64 -8.98 7.76 -15.48
C LEU A 64 -8.97 8.76 -16.65
N PHE A 65 -9.34 8.32 -17.86
CA PHE A 65 -9.56 9.21 -19.01
C PHE A 65 -10.82 10.07 -18.84
N ALA A 66 -11.93 9.47 -18.41
CA ALA A 66 -13.19 10.16 -18.14
C ALA A 66 -13.02 11.22 -17.04
N GLY A 67 -12.36 10.85 -15.93
CA GLY A 67 -11.96 11.75 -14.84
C GLY A 67 -10.87 12.77 -15.21
N GLY A 68 -10.36 12.71 -16.44
CA GLY A 68 -9.43 13.68 -17.01
C GLY A 68 -8.00 13.61 -16.47
N LEU A 69 -7.65 12.57 -15.70
CA LEU A 69 -6.30 12.38 -15.17
C LEU A 69 -5.28 12.11 -16.28
N LEU A 70 -5.63 11.22 -17.21
CA LEU A 70 -4.76 10.83 -18.34
C LEU A 70 -4.77 11.84 -19.50
N LYS A 71 -5.57 12.92 -19.39
CA LYS A 71 -5.59 14.00 -20.39
C LYS A 71 -4.45 15.00 -20.12
N PRO A 72 -3.93 15.70 -21.15
CA PRO A 72 -2.95 16.77 -20.97
C PRO A 72 -3.43 17.78 -19.92
N GLY A 73 -2.59 18.04 -18.92
CA GLY A 73 -2.93 18.93 -17.80
C GLY A 73 -3.90 18.35 -16.75
N GLY A 74 -4.12 17.03 -16.72
CA GLY A 74 -5.04 16.39 -15.76
C GLY A 74 -4.78 16.75 -14.29
N PHE A 75 -3.52 16.87 -13.87
CA PHE A 75 -3.17 17.37 -12.53
C PHE A 75 -3.52 18.85 -12.32
N LYS A 76 -3.33 19.70 -13.33
CA LYS A 76 -3.65 21.14 -13.22
C LYS A 76 -5.13 21.37 -12.94
N LYS A 77 -6.02 20.53 -13.50
CA LYS A 77 -7.47 20.62 -13.28
C LYS A 77 -7.89 20.32 -11.84
N ALA A 78 -7.19 19.42 -11.15
CA ALA A 78 -7.42 19.19 -9.72
C ALA A 78 -6.77 20.28 -8.85
N GLY A 79 -5.89 21.09 -9.43
CA GLY A 79 -4.98 22.04 -8.78
C GLY A 79 -3.63 21.39 -8.46
N LEU A 80 -2.55 22.16 -8.57
CA LEU A 80 -1.20 21.65 -8.28
C LEU A 80 -0.84 21.86 -6.82
N ARG A 81 -0.02 20.96 -6.28
CA ARG A 81 0.65 21.15 -5.00
C ARG A 81 1.66 22.30 -5.13
N ASP A 82 1.65 23.20 -4.16
CA ASP A 82 2.59 24.31 -4.11
C ASP A 82 3.79 23.98 -3.22
N VAL A 83 4.92 23.67 -3.87
CA VAL A 83 6.20 23.41 -3.22
C VAL A 83 7.15 24.61 -3.36
N SER A 84 6.65 25.77 -3.80
CA SER A 84 7.48 26.91 -4.16
C SER A 84 8.10 27.63 -2.97
N LEU A 85 7.38 27.65 -1.83
CA LEU A 85 7.72 28.36 -0.59
C LEU A 85 9.00 27.86 0.08
N LEU A 86 9.41 26.62 -0.18
CA LEU A 86 10.63 26.04 0.38
C LEU A 86 11.61 25.66 -0.75
N PRO A 87 12.92 25.88 -0.55
CA PRO A 87 13.92 25.42 -1.50
C PRO A 87 13.98 23.88 -1.51
N SER A 88 14.37 23.29 -2.64
CA SER A 88 14.45 21.82 -2.81
C SER A 88 15.34 21.13 -1.76
N VAL A 89 16.39 21.81 -1.30
CA VAL A 89 17.30 21.29 -0.26
C VAL A 89 16.58 21.01 1.06
N VAL A 90 15.56 21.80 1.43
CA VAL A 90 14.80 21.59 2.67
C VAL A 90 13.96 20.32 2.59
N TRP A 91 13.40 20.04 1.41
CA TRP A 91 12.67 18.80 1.16
C TRP A 91 13.60 17.58 1.26
N VAL A 92 14.75 17.61 0.57
CA VAL A 92 15.74 16.52 0.65
C VAL A 92 16.27 16.35 2.09
N PHE A 93 16.58 17.45 2.77
CA PHE A 93 17.01 17.43 4.16
C PHE A 93 15.97 16.77 5.08
N SER A 94 14.68 17.01 4.84
CA SER A 94 13.59 16.37 5.60
C SER A 94 13.59 14.86 5.42
N ALA A 95 13.81 14.36 4.19
CA ALA A 95 13.97 12.93 3.94
C ALA A 95 15.18 12.35 4.68
N LEU A 96 16.32 13.06 4.67
CA LEU A 96 17.53 12.64 5.37
C LEU A 96 17.33 12.58 6.89
N VAL A 97 16.66 13.57 7.49
CA VAL A 97 16.36 13.57 8.92
C VAL A 97 15.55 12.35 9.33
N VAL A 98 14.49 12.02 8.57
CA VAL A 98 13.66 10.84 8.86
C VAL A 98 14.45 9.55 8.71
N MET A 99 15.23 9.43 7.63
CA MET A 99 16.05 8.25 7.38
C MET A 99 17.12 8.05 8.45
N LEU A 100 17.85 9.11 8.83
CA LEU A 100 18.87 9.06 9.89
C LEU A 100 18.26 8.75 11.26
N ALA A 101 17.09 9.31 11.58
CA ALA A 101 16.39 9.00 12.81
C ALA A 101 16.02 7.51 12.88
N ALA A 102 15.43 6.96 11.81
CA ALA A 102 15.11 5.53 11.73
C ALA A 102 16.37 4.66 11.86
N MET A 103 17.43 4.97 11.11
CA MET A 103 18.70 4.24 11.16
C MET A 103 19.43 4.35 12.51
N SER A 104 19.18 5.39 13.31
CA SER A 104 19.78 5.54 14.64
C SER A 104 19.15 4.62 15.69
N ALA A 105 17.95 4.09 15.44
CA ALA A 105 17.18 3.37 16.45
C ALA A 105 17.90 2.11 16.97
N PRO A 106 18.45 1.21 16.13
CA PRO A 106 19.13 0.01 16.65
C PRO A 106 20.34 0.34 17.54
N THR A 107 21.11 1.38 17.19
CA THR A 107 22.27 1.84 17.98
C THR A 107 21.87 2.48 19.29
N LEU A 108 20.72 3.14 19.36
CA LEU A 108 20.22 3.73 20.60
C LEU A 108 19.59 2.68 21.49
N ILE A 109 18.82 1.75 20.92
CA ILE A 109 18.21 0.62 21.62
C ILE A 109 19.29 -0.26 22.26
N SER A 110 20.37 -0.53 21.55
CA SER A 110 21.46 -1.36 22.07
C SER A 110 22.19 -0.76 23.27
N LYS A 111 22.00 0.53 23.58
CA LYS A 111 22.58 1.22 24.76
C LYS A 111 21.66 1.23 25.97
N ILE A 112 20.44 0.73 25.85
CA ILE A 112 19.46 0.74 26.93
C ILE A 112 19.74 -0.44 27.87
N GLN A 113 20.16 -0.14 29.10
CA GLN A 113 20.59 -1.15 30.08
C GLN A 113 19.54 -2.25 30.30
N TRP A 114 18.28 -1.87 30.54
CA TRP A 114 17.23 -2.86 30.81
C TRP A 114 16.94 -3.77 29.62
N ILE A 115 17.31 -3.41 28.39
CA ILE A 115 17.20 -4.29 27.21
C ILE A 115 18.37 -5.27 27.19
N GLN A 116 19.57 -4.81 27.54
CA GLN A 116 20.76 -5.67 27.63
C GLN A 116 20.59 -6.75 28.71
N ASP A 117 19.93 -6.42 29.82
CA ASP A 117 19.76 -7.32 30.96
C ASP A 117 18.77 -8.49 30.69
N GLN A 118 18.01 -8.46 29.59
CA GLN A 118 16.93 -9.43 29.32
C GLN A 118 17.35 -10.62 28.44
N GLU A 119 18.61 -10.66 27.96
CA GLU A 119 19.16 -11.75 27.14
C GLU A 119 18.25 -12.19 25.96
N TYR A 120 17.67 -11.21 25.25
CA TYR A 120 16.78 -11.47 24.11
C TYR A 120 17.44 -12.32 23.01
N THR A 121 16.65 -13.21 22.40
CA THR A 121 17.10 -13.97 21.22
C THR A 121 17.33 -13.05 20.01
N GLU A 122 18.03 -13.54 18.99
CA GLU A 122 18.27 -12.78 17.76
C GLU A 122 16.97 -12.30 17.08
N LEU A 123 15.97 -13.18 16.99
CA LEU A 123 14.65 -12.83 16.45
C LEU A 123 13.95 -11.74 17.27
N GLN A 124 14.02 -11.82 18.60
CA GLN A 124 13.43 -10.81 19.48
C GLN A 124 14.12 -9.47 19.30
N MET A 125 15.45 -9.46 19.25
CA MET A 125 16.23 -8.25 18.99
C MET A 125 15.95 -7.69 17.59
N GLN A 126 15.78 -8.54 16.57
CA GLN A 126 15.38 -8.12 15.23
C GLN A 126 14.02 -7.42 15.25
N ALA A 127 13.03 -7.99 15.95
CA ALA A 127 11.71 -7.41 16.10
C ALA A 127 11.73 -6.08 16.86
N ILE A 128 12.45 -6.00 17.99
CA ILE A 128 12.63 -4.77 18.77
C ILE A 128 13.28 -3.69 17.89
N ASN A 129 14.33 -4.03 17.16
CA ASN A 129 15.02 -3.11 16.26
C ASN A 129 14.13 -2.65 15.09
N ALA A 130 13.34 -3.55 14.50
CA ALA A 130 12.40 -3.21 13.42
C ALA A 130 11.32 -2.23 13.91
N VAL A 131 10.69 -2.53 15.06
CA VAL A 131 9.70 -1.65 15.67
C VAL A 131 10.32 -0.30 16.02
N GLY A 132 11.51 -0.30 16.64
CA GLY A 132 12.27 0.90 16.96
C GLY A 132 12.59 1.76 15.74
N PHE A 133 13.07 1.15 14.66
CA PHE A 133 13.38 1.80 13.39
C PHE A 133 12.17 2.58 12.86
N TYR A 134 11.00 1.92 12.79
CA TYR A 134 9.79 2.58 12.30
C TYR A 134 9.26 3.64 13.26
N LEU A 135 9.28 3.40 14.58
CA LEU A 135 8.83 4.40 15.57
C LEU A 135 9.67 5.69 15.50
N PHE A 136 11.00 5.57 15.45
CA PHE A 136 11.89 6.72 15.32
C PHE A 136 11.65 7.45 14.00
N GLY A 137 11.50 6.72 12.90
CA GLY A 137 11.16 7.29 11.59
C GLY A 137 9.82 8.02 11.60
N ILE A 138 8.78 7.43 12.18
CA ILE A 138 7.44 8.03 12.30
C ILE A 138 7.50 9.31 13.14
N LEU A 139 8.16 9.29 14.29
CA LEU A 139 8.28 10.46 15.17
C LEU A 139 9.02 11.61 14.46
N ALA A 140 10.16 11.32 13.82
CA ALA A 140 10.89 12.31 13.05
C ALA A 140 10.06 12.81 11.84
N GLY A 141 9.34 11.92 11.17
CA GLY A 141 8.49 12.23 10.03
C GLY A 141 7.33 13.15 10.39
N ILE A 142 6.63 12.87 11.49
CA ILE A 142 5.57 13.74 12.02
C ILE A 142 6.16 15.08 12.45
N GLY A 143 7.32 15.10 13.10
CA GLY A 143 8.04 16.32 13.45
C GLY A 143 8.36 17.18 12.23
N MET A 144 8.91 16.57 11.17
CA MET A 144 9.21 17.27 9.92
C MET A 144 7.94 17.74 9.21
N LEU A 145 6.88 16.93 9.18
CA LEU A 145 5.58 17.36 8.65
C LEU A 145 5.05 18.60 9.38
N PHE A 146 5.14 18.61 10.71
CA PHE A 146 4.70 19.75 11.52
C PHE A 146 5.51 21.02 11.20
N VAL A 147 6.85 20.91 11.15
CA VAL A 147 7.74 22.02 10.81
C VAL A 147 7.45 22.54 9.41
N LEU A 148 7.41 21.67 8.39
CA LEU A 148 7.17 22.08 7.00
C LEU A 148 5.77 22.65 6.81
N LYS A 149 4.76 22.08 7.45
CA LYS A 149 3.38 22.61 7.39
C LYS A 149 3.35 24.03 7.91
N ARG A 150 3.96 24.29 9.07
CA ARG A 150 4.03 25.64 9.64
C ARG A 150 4.80 26.62 8.73
N SER A 151 5.89 26.16 8.10
CA SER A 151 6.71 26.98 7.20
C SER A 151 6.10 27.19 5.81
N THR A 152 5.04 26.47 5.45
CA THR A 152 4.33 26.57 4.15
C THR A 152 2.91 27.10 4.29
N MET A 153 2.58 27.68 5.44
CA MET A 153 1.30 28.36 5.65
C MET A 153 1.35 29.74 5.00
N GLU A 154 0.46 29.97 4.03
CA GLU A 154 0.22 31.27 3.42
C GLU A 154 -1.28 31.57 3.49
N ASN A 155 -1.67 32.75 4.00
CA ASN A 155 -3.08 33.13 4.16
C ASN A 155 -3.94 32.09 4.92
N LYS A 156 -3.36 31.44 5.94
CA LYS A 156 -3.97 30.36 6.75
C LYS A 156 -4.26 29.05 5.99
N GLU A 157 -3.73 28.89 4.78
CA GLU A 157 -3.84 27.65 4.00
C GLU A 157 -2.45 27.02 3.78
N CYS A 158 -2.40 25.69 3.76
CA CYS A 158 -1.19 24.95 3.37
C CYS A 158 -1.47 24.21 2.05
N LYS A 159 -0.89 24.71 0.96
CA LYS A 159 -1.05 24.13 -0.39
C LYS A 159 0.05 23.13 -0.76
N ALA A 160 1.00 22.89 0.16
CA ALA A 160 2.11 21.96 0.00
C ALA A 160 1.75 20.48 0.19
N GLY A 161 0.45 20.16 0.37
CA GLY A 161 -0.05 18.78 0.42
C GLY A 161 0.38 17.98 1.65
N LEU A 162 0.46 18.64 2.79
CA LEU A 162 0.91 18.07 4.07
C LEU A 162 -0.27 17.63 4.96
N GLY A 163 -1.44 17.37 4.35
CA GLY A 163 -2.67 17.04 5.05
C GLY A 163 -2.75 15.57 5.45
N LEU A 164 -3.26 15.34 6.66
CA LEU A 164 -3.72 14.04 7.17
C LEU A 164 -5.17 14.19 7.61
N SER A 165 -6.01 13.22 7.29
CA SER A 165 -7.41 13.19 7.71
C SER A 165 -7.92 11.76 7.79
N ILE A 166 -8.88 11.50 8.68
CA ILE A 166 -9.50 10.17 8.85
C ILE A 166 -10.19 9.70 7.56
N LEU A 167 -10.62 10.62 6.69
CA LEU A 167 -11.17 10.25 5.39
C LEU A 167 -10.10 9.71 4.41
N ASP A 168 -8.81 9.75 4.78
CA ASP A 168 -7.72 9.20 3.96
C ASP A 168 -7.85 7.69 3.82
N PHE A 169 -8.36 7.01 4.85
CA PHE A 169 -8.50 5.56 4.88
C PHE A 169 -9.45 5.04 3.78
N PRO A 170 -10.73 5.43 3.73
CA PRO A 170 -11.64 4.95 2.68
C PRO A 170 -11.22 5.42 1.28
N VAL A 171 -10.65 6.63 1.16
CA VAL A 171 -10.16 7.14 -0.13
C VAL A 171 -8.95 6.35 -0.62
N GLY A 172 -7.99 6.05 0.26
CA GLY A 172 -6.81 5.25 -0.04
C GLY A 172 -7.16 3.81 -0.41
N LEU A 173 -8.13 3.20 0.28
CA LEU A 173 -8.65 1.89 -0.11
C LEU A 173 -9.25 1.91 -1.52
N GLY A 174 -10.10 2.90 -1.83
CA GLY A 174 -10.66 3.07 -3.18
C GLY A 174 -9.59 3.30 -4.25
N CYS A 175 -8.58 4.12 -3.96
CA CYS A 175 -7.45 4.33 -4.87
C CYS A 175 -6.60 3.07 -5.06
N PHE A 176 -6.42 2.25 -4.02
CA PHE A 176 -5.73 0.97 -4.13
C PHE A 176 -6.50 0.00 -5.02
N MET A 177 -7.81 -0.12 -4.86
CA MET A 177 -8.64 -0.97 -5.73
C MET A 177 -8.55 -0.56 -7.20
N LEU A 178 -8.50 0.75 -7.48
CA LEU A 178 -8.30 1.27 -8.83
C LEU A 178 -6.87 1.01 -9.34
N ALA A 179 -5.87 1.03 -8.47
CA ALA A 179 -4.48 0.78 -8.81
C ALA A 179 -4.15 -0.71 -8.98
N PHE A 180 -4.91 -1.60 -8.34
CA PHE A 180 -4.61 -3.02 -8.26
C PHE A 180 -4.42 -3.70 -9.62
N PRO A 181 -5.28 -3.51 -10.65
CA PRO A 181 -5.05 -4.11 -11.96
C PRO A 181 -3.72 -3.70 -12.61
N PHE A 182 -3.29 -2.45 -12.42
CA PHE A 182 -2.01 -1.97 -12.93
C PHE A 182 -0.82 -2.60 -12.18
N ILE A 183 -0.92 -2.69 -10.85
CA ILE A 183 0.11 -3.32 -10.01
C ILE A 183 0.25 -4.80 -10.37
N GLU A 184 -0.88 -5.51 -10.53
CA GLU A 184 -0.90 -6.93 -10.89
C GLU A 184 -0.33 -7.17 -12.29
N LEU A 185 -0.68 -6.32 -13.26
CA LEU A 185 -0.07 -6.37 -14.60
C LEU A 185 1.47 -6.22 -14.52
N MET A 186 1.96 -5.27 -13.73
CA MET A 186 3.40 -5.06 -13.54
C MET A 186 4.08 -6.23 -12.82
N SER A 187 3.39 -6.87 -11.88
CA SER A 187 3.82 -8.13 -11.26
C SER A 187 4.00 -9.24 -12.29
N MET A 188 3.00 -9.46 -13.15
CA MET A 188 3.05 -10.46 -14.21
C MET A 188 4.16 -10.18 -15.23
N LEU A 189 4.36 -8.91 -15.61
CA LEU A 189 5.46 -8.50 -16.48
C LEU A 189 6.83 -8.75 -15.83
N GLY A 190 6.96 -8.54 -14.52
CA GLY A 190 8.17 -8.85 -13.76
C GLY A 190 8.51 -10.33 -13.78
N VAL A 191 7.53 -11.19 -13.50
CA VAL A 191 7.67 -12.65 -13.56
C VAL A 191 7.98 -13.13 -14.98
N PHE A 192 7.30 -12.56 -15.99
CA PHE A 192 7.55 -12.86 -17.39
C PHE A 192 9.00 -12.53 -17.77
N ALA A 193 9.47 -11.31 -17.50
CA ALA A 193 10.84 -10.89 -17.80
C ALA A 193 11.88 -11.76 -17.09
N TYR A 194 11.64 -12.14 -15.84
CA TYR A 194 12.49 -13.08 -15.11
C TYR A 194 12.55 -14.44 -15.79
N THR A 195 11.40 -15.01 -16.14
CA THR A 195 11.33 -16.34 -16.77
C THR A 195 12.05 -16.34 -18.12
N GLN A 196 11.93 -15.27 -18.91
CA GLN A 196 12.66 -15.13 -20.16
C GLN A 196 14.18 -15.04 -19.98
N THR A 197 14.66 -14.55 -18.83
CA THR A 197 16.12 -14.40 -18.57
C THR A 197 16.73 -15.57 -17.81
N GLN A 198 15.97 -16.26 -16.96
CA GLN A 198 16.45 -17.37 -16.11
C GLN A 198 16.01 -18.76 -16.61
N GLY A 199 15.15 -18.83 -17.62
CA GLY A 199 14.62 -20.09 -18.18
C GLY A 199 13.67 -20.84 -17.25
N THR A 200 13.41 -20.32 -16.05
CA THR A 200 12.52 -20.90 -15.03
C THR A 200 11.75 -19.78 -14.31
N PRO A 201 10.52 -20.04 -13.84
CA PRO A 201 9.81 -19.11 -12.97
C PRO A 201 10.58 -18.83 -11.67
N PRO A 202 10.40 -17.65 -11.04
CA PRO A 202 10.99 -17.39 -9.73
C PRO A 202 10.56 -18.45 -8.71
N ALA A 203 11.53 -19.00 -7.97
CA ALA A 203 11.29 -19.95 -6.89
C ALA A 203 11.21 -19.23 -5.54
N GLY A 204 10.37 -19.74 -4.64
CA GLY A 204 10.22 -19.21 -3.28
C GLY A 204 9.44 -17.91 -3.20
N MET A 205 9.33 -17.37 -1.98
CA MET A 205 8.68 -16.09 -1.76
C MET A 205 9.64 -14.94 -2.00
N ALA A 206 9.14 -13.87 -2.61
CA ALA A 206 9.96 -12.74 -3.01
C ALA A 206 10.52 -11.90 -1.84
N HIS A 207 10.13 -12.18 -0.60
CA HIS A 207 10.50 -11.38 0.57
C HIS A 207 10.84 -12.24 1.81
N PRO A 208 12.03 -12.09 2.44
CA PRO A 208 12.44 -12.88 3.61
C PRO A 208 11.48 -12.82 4.80
N THR A 209 10.86 -11.65 5.04
CA THR A 209 9.84 -11.50 6.11
C THR A 209 8.62 -12.38 5.89
N LEU A 210 8.21 -12.59 4.64
CA LEU A 210 7.09 -13.47 4.35
C LEU A 210 7.49 -14.93 4.60
N GLU A 211 8.72 -15.31 4.23
CA GLU A 211 9.25 -16.67 4.46
C GLU A 211 9.31 -17.00 5.95
N MET A 212 9.79 -16.07 6.79
CA MET A 212 9.75 -16.21 8.26
C MET A 212 8.32 -16.46 8.75
N LEU A 213 7.35 -15.66 8.27
CA LEU A 213 5.95 -15.78 8.67
C LEU A 213 5.33 -17.12 8.26
N THR A 214 5.66 -17.64 7.08
CA THR A 214 5.09 -18.91 6.61
C THR A 214 5.71 -20.11 7.30
N ASN A 215 6.96 -20.00 7.75
CA ASN A 215 7.64 -21.08 8.49
C ASN A 215 7.18 -21.16 9.95
N GLU A 216 6.94 -20.01 10.61
CA GLU A 216 6.52 -19.95 12.02
C GLU A 216 5.31 -18.99 12.24
N PRO A 217 4.12 -19.31 11.70
CA PRO A 217 2.98 -18.38 11.69
C PRO A 217 2.40 -18.06 13.08
N SER A 218 2.73 -18.85 14.10
CA SER A 218 2.27 -18.65 15.48
C SER A 218 3.20 -17.77 16.33
N ASN A 219 4.37 -17.37 15.80
CA ASN A 219 5.36 -16.62 16.56
C ASN A 219 5.02 -15.12 16.64
N PRO A 220 4.74 -14.55 17.83
CA PRO A 220 4.31 -13.16 17.97
C PRO A 220 5.40 -12.15 17.59
N TRP A 221 6.68 -12.50 17.68
CA TRP A 221 7.79 -11.61 17.32
C TRP A 221 7.89 -11.42 15.81
N ILE A 222 7.57 -12.46 15.03
CA ILE A 222 7.48 -12.36 13.57
C ILE A 222 6.32 -11.44 13.19
N TRP A 223 5.18 -11.55 13.88
CA TRP A 223 4.06 -10.63 13.68
C TRP A 223 4.39 -9.17 14.02
N ALA A 224 5.29 -8.91 14.97
CA ALA A 224 5.78 -7.55 15.23
C ALA A 224 6.60 -7.01 14.04
N ILE A 225 7.46 -7.83 13.44
CA ILE A 225 8.22 -7.49 12.22
C ILE A 225 7.26 -7.25 11.04
N VAL A 226 6.29 -8.15 10.84
CA VAL A 226 5.27 -8.04 9.78
C VAL A 226 4.42 -6.79 9.99
N GLY A 227 3.98 -6.49 11.21
CA GLY A 227 3.26 -5.25 11.53
C GLY A 227 4.08 -4.00 11.22
N GLY A 228 5.39 -4.03 11.51
CA GLY A 228 6.34 -3.01 11.09
C GLY A 228 6.38 -2.83 9.57
N ALA A 229 6.50 -3.92 8.80
CA ALA A 229 6.52 -3.88 7.34
C ALA A 229 5.16 -3.47 6.72
N VAL A 230 4.04 -3.86 7.31
CA VAL A 230 2.69 -3.57 6.78
C VAL A 230 2.24 -2.16 7.13
N ILE A 231 2.63 -1.61 8.27
CA ILE A 231 2.14 -0.31 8.76
C ILE A 231 3.27 0.72 8.88
N GLY A 232 4.34 0.36 9.59
CA GLY A 232 5.47 1.25 9.87
C GLY A 232 6.21 1.70 8.62
N ALA A 233 6.56 0.75 7.74
CA ALA A 233 7.25 1.01 6.48
C ALA A 233 6.45 1.97 5.59
N PRO A 234 5.17 1.69 5.22
CA PRO A 234 4.35 2.63 4.46
C PRO A 234 4.30 4.04 5.04
N PHE A 235 4.21 4.18 6.37
CA PHE A 235 4.17 5.51 6.97
C PHE A 235 5.49 6.27 6.74
N VAL A 236 6.63 5.65 7.06
CA VAL A 236 7.95 6.26 6.90
C VAL A 236 8.28 6.52 5.44
N GLU A 237 8.04 5.52 4.58
CA GLU A 237 8.39 5.56 3.17
C GLU A 237 7.55 6.58 2.41
N GLU A 238 6.24 6.66 2.62
CA GLU A 238 5.43 7.64 1.89
C GLU A 238 5.76 9.09 2.32
N LEU A 239 6.23 9.32 3.55
CA LEU A 239 6.79 10.61 3.94
C LEU A 239 8.10 10.91 3.21
N ILE A 240 9.05 9.98 3.25
CA ILE A 240 10.34 10.14 2.56
C ILE A 240 10.12 10.34 1.07
N TYR A 241 9.41 9.45 0.40
CA TYR A 241 9.34 9.43 -1.05
C TYR A 241 8.29 10.40 -1.60
N ARG A 242 7.05 10.46 -1.09
CA ARG A 242 6.01 11.33 -1.68
C ARG A 242 6.07 12.75 -1.19
N VAL A 243 6.22 12.94 0.11
CA VAL A 243 6.21 14.31 0.65
C VAL A 243 7.52 14.99 0.30
N PHE A 244 8.64 14.37 0.65
CA PHE A 244 9.96 15.00 0.62
C PHE A 244 10.67 14.85 -0.73
N ILE A 245 11.00 13.62 -1.16
CA ILE A 245 11.76 13.42 -2.41
C ILE A 245 10.95 13.87 -3.63
N GLN A 246 9.68 13.45 -3.75
CA GLN A 246 8.83 13.91 -4.86
C GLN A 246 8.54 15.41 -4.78
N GLY A 247 8.49 16.00 -3.58
CA GLY A 247 8.43 17.46 -3.40
C GLY A 247 9.66 18.18 -3.96
N ALA A 248 10.87 17.67 -3.67
CA ALA A 248 12.11 18.17 -4.24
C ALA A 248 12.13 18.01 -5.78
N MET A 249 11.73 16.84 -6.28
CA MET A 249 11.61 16.57 -7.72
C MET A 249 10.60 17.49 -8.39
N LEU A 250 9.49 17.81 -7.74
CA LEU A 250 8.47 18.72 -8.28
C LEU A 250 9.02 20.15 -8.39
N LYS A 251 9.83 20.58 -7.41
CA LYS A 251 10.53 21.87 -7.45
C LYS A 251 11.55 21.94 -8.59
N TRP A 252 12.32 20.88 -8.80
CA TRP A 252 13.35 20.82 -9.85
C TRP A 252 12.78 20.67 -11.26
N LEU A 253 11.88 19.71 -11.45
CA LEU A 253 11.41 19.29 -12.77
C LEU A 253 10.16 20.06 -13.23
N LYS A 254 9.44 20.73 -12.30
CA LYS A 254 8.21 21.50 -12.57
C LYS A 254 7.13 20.69 -13.30
N SER A 255 7.15 19.37 -13.14
CA SER A 255 6.25 18.42 -13.82
C SER A 255 5.85 17.29 -12.88
N PRO A 256 4.56 17.20 -12.48
CA PRO A 256 4.09 16.12 -11.59
C PRO A 256 4.41 14.73 -12.13
N TRP A 257 4.20 14.48 -13.43
CA TRP A 257 4.48 13.18 -14.04
C TRP A 257 5.95 12.79 -13.94
N LEU A 258 6.87 13.70 -14.27
CA LEU A 258 8.30 13.41 -14.17
C LEU A 258 8.70 13.17 -12.71
N SER A 259 8.21 14.00 -11.79
CA SER A 259 8.49 13.86 -10.36
C SER A 259 8.01 12.52 -9.80
N ILE A 260 6.82 12.07 -10.20
CA ILE A 260 6.27 10.76 -9.81
C ILE A 260 7.15 9.64 -10.36
N VAL A 261 7.47 9.66 -11.67
CA VAL A 261 8.27 8.60 -12.32
C VAL A 261 9.64 8.49 -11.66
N PHE A 262 10.39 9.59 -11.54
CA PHE A 262 11.74 9.56 -10.96
C PHE A 262 11.72 9.13 -9.48
N THR A 263 10.76 9.63 -8.69
CA THR A 263 10.63 9.20 -7.28
C THR A 263 10.30 7.71 -7.20
N SER A 264 9.44 7.19 -8.06
CA SER A 264 9.07 5.77 -8.07
C SER A 264 10.23 4.87 -8.48
N ILE A 265 11.09 5.32 -9.39
CA ILE A 265 12.34 4.62 -9.74
C ILE A 265 13.27 4.58 -8.52
N ILE A 266 13.49 5.72 -7.85
CA ILE A 266 14.34 5.78 -6.64
C ILE A 266 13.79 4.86 -5.56
N PHE A 267 12.48 4.91 -5.32
CA PHE A 267 11.78 4.05 -4.36
C PHE A 267 12.01 2.57 -4.63
N ALA A 268 11.77 2.11 -5.87
CA ALA A 268 12.00 0.72 -6.24
C ALA A 268 13.49 0.32 -6.16
N ALA A 269 14.41 1.20 -6.57
CA ALA A 269 15.85 0.94 -6.50
C ALA A 269 16.35 0.78 -5.06
N MET A 270 15.77 1.51 -4.10
CA MET A 270 16.16 1.43 -2.69
C MET A 270 15.84 0.07 -2.05
N HIS A 271 14.93 -0.73 -2.62
CA HIS A 271 14.67 -2.11 -2.17
C HIS A 271 15.78 -3.10 -2.55
N ARG A 272 16.76 -2.65 -3.34
CA ARG A 272 18.00 -3.36 -3.63
C ARG A 272 19.20 -2.78 -2.89
N ALA A 273 19.02 -1.67 -2.17
CA ALA A 273 20.07 -1.08 -1.35
C ALA A 273 20.22 -1.87 -0.05
N GLY A 274 21.45 -2.17 0.35
CA GLY A 274 21.74 -2.91 1.58
C GLY A 274 22.37 -4.30 1.36
N PRO A 275 22.50 -5.08 2.45
CA PRO A 275 23.06 -6.43 2.44
C PRO A 275 22.29 -7.34 1.50
N VAL A 276 22.99 -8.28 0.86
CA VAL A 276 22.44 -9.20 -0.16
C VAL A 276 21.17 -9.91 0.32
N GLU A 277 21.15 -10.28 1.59
CA GLU A 277 20.11 -11.06 2.27
C GLU A 277 18.78 -10.31 2.41
N THR A 278 18.83 -8.97 2.38
CA THR A 278 17.65 -8.10 2.47
C THR A 278 17.15 -7.62 1.12
N ARG A 279 17.87 -7.94 0.03
CA ARG A 279 17.54 -7.40 -1.29
C ARG A 279 16.35 -8.13 -1.88
N VAL A 280 15.39 -7.34 -2.33
CA VAL A 280 14.28 -7.85 -3.11
C VAL A 280 14.80 -8.40 -4.46
N PRO A 281 14.28 -9.53 -4.97
CA PRO A 281 14.64 -10.05 -6.28
C PRO A 281 14.16 -9.12 -7.42
N TYR A 282 14.88 -9.11 -8.55
CA TYR A 282 14.66 -8.14 -9.62
C TYR A 282 13.24 -8.14 -10.20
N HIS A 283 12.59 -9.31 -10.26
CA HIS A 283 11.23 -9.44 -10.78
C HIS A 283 10.19 -8.68 -9.94
N ALA A 284 10.43 -8.54 -8.64
CA ALA A 284 9.53 -7.84 -7.72
C ALA A 284 9.73 -6.32 -7.72
N LEU A 285 10.75 -5.79 -8.42
CA LEU A 285 10.95 -4.34 -8.55
C LEU A 285 9.88 -3.67 -9.43
N LEU A 286 9.30 -4.37 -10.40
CA LEU A 286 8.24 -3.84 -11.25
C LEU A 286 6.94 -3.55 -10.47
N PRO A 287 6.38 -4.49 -9.68
CA PRO A 287 5.22 -4.17 -8.86
C PRO A 287 5.53 -3.13 -7.76
N ILE A 288 6.76 -3.10 -7.22
CA ILE A 288 7.18 -2.04 -6.27
C ILE A 288 7.23 -0.66 -6.95
N PHE A 289 7.73 -0.59 -8.18
CA PHE A 289 7.68 0.63 -8.98
C PHE A 289 6.23 1.05 -9.27
N ALA A 290 5.35 0.09 -9.56
CA ALA A 290 3.93 0.33 -9.84
C ALA A 290 3.18 0.88 -8.62
N VAL A 291 3.38 0.32 -7.42
CA VAL A 291 2.80 0.88 -6.19
C VAL A 291 3.39 2.28 -5.92
N GLY A 292 4.67 2.48 -6.17
CA GLY A 292 5.31 3.80 -6.06
C GLY A 292 4.67 4.85 -6.97
N MET A 293 4.42 4.48 -8.24
CA MET A 293 3.80 5.36 -9.23
C MET A 293 2.36 5.69 -8.87
N THR A 294 1.56 4.68 -8.50
CA THR A 294 0.14 4.86 -8.17
C THR A 294 -0.04 5.66 -6.88
N CYS A 295 0.81 5.45 -5.86
CA CYS A 295 0.85 6.30 -4.67
C CYS A 295 1.24 7.75 -5.00
N GLY A 296 2.25 7.96 -5.85
CA GLY A 296 2.64 9.30 -6.31
C GLY A 296 1.52 10.03 -7.06
N ILE A 297 0.80 9.34 -7.94
CA ILE A 297 -0.38 9.87 -8.64
C ILE A 297 -1.49 10.24 -7.65
N ALA A 298 -1.84 9.33 -6.74
CA ALA A 298 -2.88 9.55 -5.75
C ALA A 298 -2.52 10.73 -4.83
N TYR A 299 -1.25 10.86 -4.44
CA TYR A 299 -0.77 11.95 -3.63
C TYR A 299 -0.87 13.31 -4.32
N GLU A 300 -0.42 13.44 -5.58
CA GLU A 300 -0.52 14.72 -6.30
C GLU A 300 -1.98 15.10 -6.61
N ARG A 301 -2.89 14.11 -6.69
CA ARG A 301 -4.33 14.35 -6.90
C ARG A 301 -5.06 14.76 -5.63
N THR A 302 -4.75 14.12 -4.51
CA THR A 302 -5.48 14.32 -3.25
C THR A 302 -4.84 15.36 -2.37
N ARG A 303 -3.52 15.58 -2.50
CA ARG A 303 -2.67 16.40 -1.63
C ARG A 303 -2.74 16.00 -0.16
N ARG A 304 -3.00 14.71 0.08
CA ARG A 304 -3.19 14.14 1.40
C ARG A 304 -2.27 12.93 1.51
N VAL A 305 -1.37 12.95 2.48
CA VAL A 305 -0.35 11.91 2.61
C VAL A 305 -0.92 10.60 3.19
N GLY A 306 -2.04 10.67 3.91
CA GLY A 306 -2.69 9.45 4.41
C GLY A 306 -3.24 8.56 3.29
N VAL A 307 -3.60 9.13 2.12
CA VAL A 307 -4.10 8.36 0.97
C VAL A 307 -3.05 7.37 0.44
N PRO A 308 -1.85 7.81 0.02
CA PRO A 308 -0.81 6.88 -0.42
C PRO A 308 -0.31 5.97 0.72
N ILE A 309 -0.28 6.44 1.98
CA ILE A 309 0.03 5.57 3.13
C ILE A 309 -0.94 4.40 3.17
N MET A 310 -2.25 4.66 3.11
CA MET A 310 -3.26 3.60 3.15
C MET A 310 -3.17 2.68 1.92
N MET A 311 -2.92 3.22 0.72
CA MET A 311 -2.73 2.41 -0.48
C MET A 311 -1.56 1.43 -0.31
N HIS A 312 -0.46 1.90 0.25
CA HIS A 312 0.72 1.10 0.47
C HIS A 312 0.53 0.08 1.61
N ILE A 313 -0.18 0.44 2.69
CA ILE A 313 -0.62 -0.54 3.72
C ILE A 313 -1.46 -1.65 3.08
N CYS A 314 -2.43 -1.32 2.23
CA CYS A 314 -3.24 -2.31 1.51
C CYS A 314 -2.38 -3.23 0.63
N PHE A 315 -1.40 -2.68 -0.07
CA PHE A 315 -0.47 -3.45 -0.89
C PHE A 315 0.33 -4.45 -0.05
N ASN A 316 0.91 -4.00 1.07
CA ASN A 316 1.72 -4.87 1.93
C ASN A 316 0.85 -5.93 2.63
N ALA A 317 -0.33 -5.54 3.14
CA ALA A 317 -1.27 -6.45 3.77
C ALA A 317 -1.77 -7.53 2.78
N LEU A 318 -2.06 -7.16 1.53
CA LEU A 318 -2.47 -8.10 0.51
C LEU A 318 -1.35 -9.12 0.20
N ASN A 319 -0.09 -8.68 0.10
CA ASN A 319 1.04 -9.60 -0.11
C ASN A 319 1.22 -10.58 1.06
N VAL A 320 1.06 -10.11 2.30
CA VAL A 320 1.07 -10.99 3.49
C VAL A 320 -0.06 -12.01 3.43
N LEU A 321 -1.29 -11.56 3.11
CA LEU A 321 -2.44 -12.45 2.99
C LEU A 321 -2.22 -13.51 1.90
N LEU A 322 -1.74 -13.10 0.72
CA LEU A 322 -1.47 -14.02 -0.39
C LEU A 322 -0.37 -15.03 -0.03
N ALA A 323 0.68 -14.61 0.67
CA ALA A 323 1.73 -15.50 1.16
C ALA A 323 1.15 -16.60 2.07
N LEU A 324 0.33 -16.23 3.06
CA LEU A 324 -0.30 -17.17 3.97
C LEU A 324 -1.25 -18.15 3.27
N LEU A 325 -2.04 -17.65 2.30
CA LEU A 325 -2.97 -18.50 1.53
C LEU A 325 -2.23 -19.51 0.65
N VAL A 326 -1.15 -19.10 -0.01
CA VAL A 326 -0.35 -19.98 -0.87
C VAL A 326 0.38 -21.04 -0.05
N SER A 327 0.95 -20.68 1.11
CA SER A 327 1.60 -21.66 1.99
C SER A 327 0.63 -22.65 2.61
N ALA A 328 -0.61 -22.23 2.93
CA ALA A 328 -1.64 -23.15 3.40
C ALA A 328 -2.01 -24.20 2.31
N ASP A 329 -2.13 -23.79 1.05
CA ASP A 329 -2.42 -24.68 -0.08
C ASP A 329 -1.30 -25.71 -0.31
N ALA A 330 -0.03 -25.27 -0.26
CA ALA A 330 1.14 -26.17 -0.35
C ALA A 330 1.14 -27.22 0.78
N SER A 331 0.83 -26.80 2.02
CA SER A 331 0.77 -27.72 3.17
C SER A 331 -0.34 -28.77 3.07
N GLN A 332 -1.43 -28.48 2.36
CA GLN A 332 -2.56 -29.40 2.18
C GLN A 332 -2.38 -30.33 0.98
N THR A 333 -1.69 -29.88 -0.06
CA THR A 333 -1.49 -30.63 -1.32
C THR A 333 -0.20 -31.45 -1.33
N GLY A 334 0.71 -31.25 -0.37
CA GLY A 334 1.94 -32.03 -0.22
C GLY A 334 2.99 -31.74 -1.30
N VAL A 335 2.87 -30.59 -1.97
CA VAL A 335 3.82 -30.06 -2.98
C VAL A 335 4.33 -28.71 -2.52
#